data_AF-A0A376CRD9-F1
#
_entry.id   AF-A0A376CRD9-F1
#
_cell.length_a   1.000
_cell.length_b   1.000
_cell.length_c   1.000
_cell.angle_alpha   90.00
_cell.angle_beta   90.00
_cell.angle_gamma   90.00
#
_symmetry.space_group_name_H-M   'P 1'
#
loop_
_entity.id
_entity.type
_entity.pdbx_description
1 polymer ?
#
loop_
_entity_poly.entity_id
_entity_poly.type
_entity_poly.pdbx_seq_one_letter_code
_entity_poly.pdbx_strand_id
1 'polypeptide(L)'
;MAEANELLKIEKDEFYRNYLEKTIKDISSVHGGYFSKDNSDKDDKIEQEINEILHDKELLLSLENPRRFIFSKWTLREGWDNPNVFQICKLRSSGSTTSKLQEVGRGLRLPVNEYMCRVKDRNFTLNYYVDFTEKDFVDSLVKEINDSSFKETVPSKFTQELKDKILSQYPELSSRTHHE
;
A
#
# COMPACT_ATOMS: atom_id res chain seq x y z
N MET A 1 1.30 -3.50 -23.58
CA MET A 1 1.19 -4.39 -24.77
C MET A 1 2.49 -5.13 -25.02
N ALA A 2 3.60 -4.44 -25.31
CA ALA A 2 4.89 -5.10 -25.56
C ALA A 2 5.34 -5.94 -24.35
N GLU A 3 5.34 -5.36 -23.16
CA GLU A 3 5.89 -6.01 -21.96
C GLU A 3 5.14 -7.28 -21.52
N ALA A 4 3.80 -7.26 -21.46
CA ALA A 4 3.02 -8.45 -21.10
C ALA A 4 3.22 -9.62 -22.09
N ASN A 5 3.35 -9.32 -23.38
CA ASN A 5 3.64 -10.32 -24.40
C ASN A 5 5.07 -10.86 -24.29
N GLU A 6 6.05 -10.03 -23.93
CA GLU A 6 7.42 -10.48 -23.70
C GLU A 6 7.53 -11.35 -22.44
N LEU A 7 6.87 -10.95 -21.34
CA LEU A 7 6.84 -11.73 -20.10
C LEU A 7 6.23 -13.11 -20.31
N LEU A 8 5.15 -13.21 -21.09
CA LEU A 8 4.46 -14.47 -21.37
C LEU A 8 5.34 -15.52 -22.09
N LYS A 9 6.40 -15.10 -22.79
CA LYS A 9 7.36 -16.00 -23.44
C LYS A 9 8.29 -16.68 -22.43
N ILE A 10 8.58 -16.02 -21.31
CA ILE A 10 9.55 -16.47 -20.31
C ILE A 10 8.90 -16.96 -19.01
N GLU A 11 7.64 -16.59 -18.76
CA GLU A 11 6.92 -16.95 -17.55
C GLU A 11 6.63 -18.46 -17.51
N LYS A 12 6.96 -19.07 -16.37
CA LYS A 12 6.80 -20.50 -16.10
C LYS A 12 5.66 -20.79 -15.15
N ASP A 13 5.28 -19.82 -14.33
CA ASP A 13 4.15 -19.95 -13.43
C ASP A 13 2.84 -19.96 -14.24
N GLU A 14 2.12 -21.08 -14.17
CA GLU A 14 0.90 -21.30 -14.96
C GLU A 14 -0.20 -20.29 -14.60
N PHE A 15 -0.29 -19.96 -13.31
CA PHE A 15 -1.27 -19.02 -12.79
C PHE A 15 -1.02 -17.62 -13.36
N TYR A 16 0.19 -17.09 -13.21
CA TYR A 16 0.54 -15.76 -13.69
C TYR A 16 0.52 -15.67 -15.22
N ARG A 17 0.89 -16.77 -15.91
CA ARG A 17 0.74 -16.86 -17.36
C ARG A 17 -0.72 -16.69 -17.79
N ASN A 18 -1.66 -17.42 -17.18
CA ASN A 18 -3.10 -17.28 -17.48
C ASN A 18 -3.60 -15.85 -17.18
N TYR A 19 -3.11 -15.24 -16.09
CA TYR A 19 -3.40 -13.84 -15.77
C TYR A 19 -2.91 -12.86 -16.85
N LEU A 20 -1.71 -13.08 -17.40
CA LEU A 20 -1.18 -12.30 -18.52
C LEU A 20 -1.98 -12.53 -19.82
N GLU A 21 -2.42 -13.76 -20.09
CA GLU A 21 -3.29 -14.07 -21.23
C GLU A 21 -4.63 -13.34 -21.15
N LYS A 22 -5.26 -13.32 -19.96
CA LYS A 22 -6.49 -12.52 -19.70
C LYS A 22 -6.25 -11.03 -19.95
N THR A 23 -5.13 -10.49 -19.46
CA THR A 23 -4.72 -9.09 -19.68
C THR A 23 -4.64 -8.76 -21.17
N ILE A 24 -4.03 -9.64 -21.98
CA ILE A 24 -3.83 -9.41 -23.42
C ILE A 24 -5.16 -9.52 -24.17
N LYS A 25 -6.04 -10.43 -23.74
CA LYS A 25 -7.34 -10.67 -24.37
C LYS A 25 -8.30 -9.48 -24.21
N ASP A 26 -8.35 -8.87 -23.03
CA ASP A 26 -9.20 -7.71 -22.75
C ASP A 26 -8.44 -6.65 -21.96
N ILE A 27 -7.84 -5.73 -22.69
CA ILE A 27 -7.04 -4.63 -22.12
C ILE A 27 -7.95 -3.64 -21.39
N SER A 28 -9.18 -3.44 -21.86
CA SER A 28 -10.10 -2.49 -21.21
C SER A 28 -10.44 -2.89 -19.78
N SER A 29 -10.40 -4.19 -19.47
CA SER A 29 -10.63 -4.71 -18.12
C SER A 29 -9.49 -4.45 -17.12
N VAL A 30 -8.26 -4.18 -17.60
CA VAL A 30 -7.05 -4.07 -16.76
C VAL A 30 -6.95 -2.71 -16.06
N HIS A 31 -7.71 -1.74 -16.55
CA HIS A 31 -7.76 -0.39 -16.01
C HIS A 31 -9.19 0.02 -15.72
N GLY A 32 -9.37 0.85 -14.71
CA GLY A 32 -10.66 1.47 -14.42
C GLY A 32 -10.44 2.83 -13.78
N GLY A 33 -11.52 3.57 -13.59
CA GLY A 33 -11.37 4.84 -12.90
C GLY A 33 -12.67 5.49 -12.50
N TYR A 34 -12.59 6.30 -11.46
CA TYR A 34 -13.70 7.10 -11.00
C TYR A 34 -13.33 8.57 -11.08
N PHE A 35 -14.02 9.28 -11.96
CA PHE A 35 -13.92 10.73 -12.07
C PHE A 35 -15.16 11.30 -11.40
N SER A 36 -14.97 12.06 -10.29
CA SER A 36 -16.06 12.76 -9.61
C SER A 36 -16.86 13.54 -10.65
N LYS A 37 -18.09 13.09 -10.83
CA LYS A 37 -18.96 13.22 -12.00
C LYS A 37 -19.23 14.69 -12.37
N ASP A 38 -18.89 15.07 -13.60
CA ASP A 38 -19.71 15.98 -14.42
C ASP A 38 -20.54 15.17 -15.45
N ASN A 39 -20.52 13.84 -15.40
CA ASN A 39 -21.26 13.02 -16.36
C ASN A 39 -22.72 12.84 -15.90
N SER A 40 -23.61 13.63 -16.46
CA SER A 40 -25.06 13.37 -16.52
C SER A 40 -25.42 12.01 -17.13
N ASP A 41 -24.45 11.24 -17.63
CA ASP A 41 -24.65 9.91 -18.19
C ASP A 41 -24.64 8.82 -17.10
N LYS A 42 -25.79 8.15 -16.99
CA LYS A 42 -25.98 6.92 -16.21
C LYS A 42 -25.57 5.75 -17.09
N ASP A 43 -24.27 5.56 -17.29
CA ASP A 43 -23.76 4.32 -17.86
C ASP A 43 -23.56 3.32 -16.71
N ASP A 44 -24.39 2.27 -16.70
CA ASP A 44 -24.37 1.22 -15.67
C ASP A 44 -22.98 0.59 -15.51
N LYS A 45 -22.17 0.56 -16.59
CA LYS A 45 -20.80 0.04 -16.54
C LYS A 45 -19.88 0.92 -15.71
N ILE A 46 -19.99 2.25 -15.87
CA ILE A 46 -19.20 3.20 -15.09
C ILE A 46 -19.58 3.11 -13.61
N GLU A 47 -20.87 2.94 -13.31
CA GLU A 47 -21.34 2.76 -11.93
C GLU A 47 -20.80 1.47 -11.29
N GLN A 48 -20.82 0.37 -12.04
CA GLN A 48 -20.22 -0.89 -11.61
C GLN A 48 -18.70 -0.76 -11.37
N GLU A 49 -17.97 -0.10 -12.26
CA GLU A 49 -16.53 0.14 -12.09
C GLU A 49 -16.24 0.97 -10.83
N ILE A 50 -17.01 2.03 -10.60
CA ILE A 50 -16.88 2.86 -9.39
C ILE A 50 -17.15 2.02 -8.14
N ASN A 51 -18.21 1.19 -8.17
CA ASN A 51 -18.58 0.36 -7.04
C ASN A 51 -17.50 -0.69 -6.72
N GLU A 52 -17.00 -1.36 -7.75
CA GLU A 52 -15.88 -2.30 -7.65
C GLU A 52 -14.65 -1.64 -7.03
N ILE A 53 -14.27 -0.45 -7.50
CA ILE A 53 -13.06 0.25 -7.06
C ILE A 53 -13.19 0.81 -5.64
N LEU A 54 -14.36 1.33 -5.25
CA LEU A 54 -14.54 2.02 -3.96
C LEU A 54 -15.12 1.16 -2.84
N HIS A 55 -15.89 0.11 -3.17
CA HIS A 55 -16.64 -0.66 -2.18
C HIS A 55 -16.28 -2.15 -2.18
N ASP A 56 -15.88 -2.73 -3.32
CA ASP A 56 -15.58 -4.16 -3.44
C ASP A 56 -14.08 -4.47 -3.35
N LYS A 57 -13.54 -4.34 -2.12
CA LYS A 57 -12.11 -4.56 -1.85
C LYS A 57 -11.66 -5.98 -2.15
N GLU A 58 -12.50 -6.96 -1.88
CA GLU A 58 -12.17 -8.38 -2.10
C GLU A 58 -12.06 -8.67 -3.59
N LEU A 59 -12.98 -8.15 -4.40
CA LEU A 59 -12.91 -8.28 -5.85
C LEU A 59 -11.68 -7.60 -6.42
N LEU A 60 -11.28 -6.44 -5.89
CA LEU A 60 -10.09 -5.72 -6.36
C LEU A 60 -8.76 -6.37 -5.92
N LEU A 61 -8.76 -7.13 -4.82
CA LEU A 61 -7.62 -7.90 -4.34
C LEU A 61 -7.56 -9.31 -4.96
N SER A 62 -8.67 -9.77 -5.54
CA SER A 62 -8.75 -11.07 -6.20
C SER A 62 -7.82 -11.15 -7.39
N LEU A 63 -7.03 -12.22 -7.44
CA LEU A 63 -6.15 -12.48 -8.58
C LEU A 63 -6.93 -12.83 -9.87
N GLU A 64 -8.22 -13.16 -9.76
CA GLU A 64 -9.09 -13.36 -10.92
C GLU A 64 -9.50 -12.04 -11.58
N ASN A 65 -9.39 -10.91 -10.84
CA ASN A 65 -9.65 -9.59 -11.37
C ASN A 65 -8.39 -9.03 -12.06
N PRO A 66 -8.44 -8.76 -13.37
CA PRO A 66 -7.28 -8.23 -14.10
C PRO A 66 -7.00 -6.74 -13.81
N ARG A 67 -7.92 -6.03 -13.13
CA ARG A 67 -7.81 -4.59 -12.88
C ARG A 67 -6.67 -4.26 -11.92
N ARG A 68 -5.69 -3.50 -12.42
CA ARG A 68 -4.50 -3.09 -11.66
C ARG A 68 -4.04 -1.67 -11.90
N PHE A 69 -4.64 -0.98 -12.87
CA PHE A 69 -4.42 0.45 -13.11
C PHE A 69 -5.69 1.21 -12.77
N ILE A 70 -5.58 2.17 -11.85
CA ILE A 70 -6.75 2.91 -11.37
C ILE A 70 -6.48 4.39 -11.57
N PHE A 71 -7.36 5.02 -12.34
CA PHE A 71 -7.30 6.44 -12.63
C PHE A 71 -8.36 7.15 -11.79
N SER A 72 -7.97 8.22 -11.11
CA SER A 72 -8.92 8.99 -10.34
C SER A 72 -8.63 10.48 -10.41
N LYS A 73 -9.71 11.28 -10.39
CA LYS A 73 -9.63 12.73 -10.18
C LYS A 73 -9.20 13.08 -8.75
N TRP A 74 -9.38 12.15 -7.82
CA TRP A 74 -9.07 12.33 -6.40
C TRP A 74 -8.42 11.06 -5.87
N THR A 75 -7.13 11.13 -5.58
CA THR A 75 -6.44 9.99 -5.01
C THR A 75 -7.06 9.63 -3.67
N LEU A 76 -7.56 8.40 -3.54
CA LEU A 76 -7.87 7.76 -2.27
C LEU A 76 -8.87 8.54 -1.38
N ARG A 77 -9.98 9.00 -1.98
CA ARG A 77 -11.14 9.54 -1.24
C ARG A 77 -11.66 8.53 -0.21
N GLU A 78 -12.52 9.02 0.67
CA GLU A 78 -13.28 8.21 1.62
C GLU A 78 -13.88 6.98 0.90
N GLY A 79 -13.63 5.78 1.44
CA GLY A 79 -13.95 4.50 0.81
C GLY A 79 -12.74 3.72 0.28
N TRP A 80 -11.68 4.40 -0.18
CA TRP A 80 -10.49 3.71 -0.69
C TRP A 80 -9.65 3.07 0.42
N ASP A 81 -9.51 1.75 0.36
CA ASP A 81 -8.71 0.95 1.28
C ASP A 81 -8.31 -0.36 0.59
N ASN A 82 -7.28 -0.27 -0.26
CA ASN A 82 -6.60 -1.40 -0.87
C ASN A 82 -5.15 -1.44 -0.34
N PRO A 83 -4.73 -2.48 0.41
CA PRO A 83 -3.38 -2.61 0.93
C PRO A 83 -2.32 -2.99 -0.14
N ASN A 84 -2.74 -3.42 -1.33
CA ASN A 84 -1.87 -3.86 -2.42
C ASN A 84 -1.61 -2.74 -3.43
N VAL A 85 -1.39 -1.52 -2.94
CA VAL A 85 -1.01 -0.35 -3.76
C VAL A 85 0.49 -0.16 -3.67
N PHE A 86 1.20 -0.44 -4.76
CA PHE A 86 2.67 -0.35 -4.81
C PHE A 86 3.16 0.90 -5.56
N GLN A 87 2.27 1.56 -6.30
CA GLN A 87 2.61 2.71 -7.12
C GLN A 87 1.50 3.74 -7.03
N ILE A 88 1.87 4.99 -6.77
CA ILE A 88 0.97 6.13 -6.86
C ILE A 88 1.65 7.16 -7.74
N CYS A 89 0.95 7.57 -8.80
CA CYS A 89 1.43 8.61 -9.69
C CYS A 89 0.53 9.83 -9.59
N LYS A 90 1.09 10.93 -9.08
CA LYS A 90 0.37 12.17 -8.89
C LYS A 90 0.66 13.12 -10.05
N LEU A 91 -0.30 13.22 -10.96
CA LEU A 91 -0.19 14.03 -12.18
C LEU A 91 -0.41 15.54 -11.97
N ARG A 92 -0.83 15.97 -10.77
CA ARG A 92 -1.07 17.38 -10.45
C ARG A 92 -0.54 17.72 -9.06
N SER A 93 0.22 18.81 -8.98
CA SER A 93 0.54 19.50 -7.72
C SER A 93 -0.70 20.23 -7.21
N SER A 94 -1.52 19.53 -6.43
CA SER A 94 -2.66 20.13 -5.72
C SER A 94 -3.00 19.35 -4.46
N GLY A 95 -3.65 20.02 -3.51
CA GLY A 95 -3.99 19.50 -2.20
C GLY A 95 -3.06 20.01 -1.11
N SER A 96 -3.57 20.07 0.12
CA SER A 96 -2.76 20.45 1.30
C SER A 96 -1.73 19.37 1.61
N THR A 97 -0.65 19.74 2.32
CA THR A 97 0.36 18.80 2.84
C THR A 97 -0.29 17.66 3.61
N THR A 98 -1.28 17.95 4.46
CA THR A 98 -2.03 16.95 5.22
C THR A 98 -2.76 15.95 4.33
N SER A 99 -3.45 16.41 3.28
CA SER A 99 -4.11 15.50 2.34
C SER A 99 -3.11 14.59 1.63
N LYS A 100 -1.94 15.13 1.23
CA LYS A 100 -0.89 14.33 0.59
C LYS A 100 -0.31 13.27 1.54
N LEU A 101 -0.11 13.61 2.81
CA LEU A 101 0.36 12.65 3.82
C LEU A 101 -0.65 11.51 4.04
N GLN A 102 -1.94 11.83 4.11
CA GLN A 102 -3.00 10.83 4.23
C GLN A 102 -3.09 9.92 2.99
N GLU A 103 -2.89 10.50 1.81
CA GLU A 103 -2.84 9.77 0.53
C GLU A 103 -1.69 8.75 0.54
N VAL A 104 -0.47 9.18 0.87
CA VAL A 104 0.69 8.28 0.97
C VAL A 104 0.49 7.25 2.07
N GLY A 105 -0.03 7.62 3.23
CA GLY A 105 -0.28 6.71 4.35
C GLY A 105 -1.25 5.57 4.02
N ARG A 106 -2.16 5.75 3.06
CA ARG A 106 -3.02 4.67 2.55
C ARG A 106 -2.24 3.68 1.67
N GLY A 107 -1.25 4.15 0.92
CA GLY A 107 -0.35 3.30 0.13
C GLY A 107 0.75 2.59 0.94
N LEU A 108 1.07 3.08 2.15
CA LEU A 108 2.10 2.48 3.01
C LEU A 108 1.61 1.26 3.83
N ARG A 109 0.38 0.80 3.60
CA ARG A 109 -0.16 -0.38 4.28
C ARG A 109 0.58 -1.63 3.83
N LEU A 110 0.86 -2.54 4.77
CA LEU A 110 1.43 -3.84 4.42
C LEU A 110 0.44 -4.60 3.51
N PRO A 111 0.93 -5.12 2.36
CA PRO A 111 0.10 -5.84 1.41
C PRO A 111 -0.36 -7.19 1.97
N VAL A 112 -1.41 -7.72 1.36
CA VAL A 112 -1.92 -9.07 1.62
C VAL A 112 -1.59 -10.01 0.47
N ASN A 113 -1.40 -11.28 0.79
CA ASN A 113 -1.21 -12.36 -0.18
C ASN A 113 -2.56 -12.91 -0.70
N GLU A 114 -2.51 -13.96 -1.53
CA GLU A 114 -3.67 -14.65 -2.10
C GLU A 114 -4.63 -15.25 -1.06
N TYR A 115 -4.17 -15.43 0.18
CA TYR A 115 -4.96 -15.89 1.32
C TYR A 115 -5.47 -14.73 2.19
N MET A 116 -5.43 -13.49 1.69
CA MET A 116 -5.78 -12.26 2.40
C MET A 116 -4.99 -12.05 3.71
N CYS A 117 -3.82 -12.68 3.84
CA CYS A 117 -2.96 -12.54 5.00
C CYS A 117 -1.89 -11.48 4.75
N ARG A 118 -1.67 -10.58 5.73
CA ARG A 118 -0.62 -9.56 5.63
C ARG A 118 0.76 -10.20 5.57
N VAL A 119 1.56 -9.79 4.59
CA VAL A 119 2.94 -10.26 4.41
C VAL A 119 3.87 -9.40 5.26
N LYS A 120 4.60 -10.03 6.20
CA LYS A 120 5.46 -9.35 7.19
C LYS A 120 6.93 -9.72 7.08
N ASP A 121 7.23 -10.82 6.39
CA ASP A 121 8.56 -11.42 6.23
C ASP A 121 9.37 -10.81 5.08
N ARG A 122 8.80 -9.81 4.39
CA ARG A 122 9.42 -9.13 3.25
C ARG A 122 9.29 -7.62 3.37
N ASN A 123 10.28 -6.91 2.82
CA ASN A 123 10.23 -5.46 2.69
C ASN A 123 9.51 -5.10 1.38
N PHE A 124 8.51 -4.23 1.49
CA PHE A 124 7.79 -3.67 0.36
C PHE A 124 8.08 -2.18 0.24
N THR A 125 8.06 -1.67 -0.98
CA THR A 125 8.31 -0.25 -1.26
C THR A 125 7.13 0.31 -2.05
N LEU A 126 6.61 1.45 -1.59
CA LEU A 126 5.66 2.27 -2.33
C LEU A 126 6.44 3.25 -3.20
N ASN A 127 6.25 3.17 -4.51
CA ASN A 127 6.79 4.17 -5.43
C ASN A 127 5.79 5.33 -5.56
N TYR A 128 6.19 6.51 -5.12
CA TYR A 128 5.36 7.72 -5.18
C TYR A 128 5.95 8.70 -6.20
N TYR A 129 5.32 8.78 -7.37
CA TYR A 129 5.76 9.64 -8.47
C TYR A 129 5.07 10.99 -8.39
N VAL A 130 5.86 12.06 -8.40
CA VAL A 130 5.38 13.44 -8.39
C VAL A 130 6.12 14.28 -9.44
N ASP A 131 5.52 15.40 -9.80
CA ASP A 131 6.14 16.42 -10.63
C ASP A 131 7.24 17.20 -9.87
N PHE A 132 8.13 17.87 -10.61
CA PHE A 132 9.25 18.64 -10.04
C PHE A 132 8.80 19.72 -9.04
N THR A 133 7.57 20.21 -9.19
CA THR A 133 6.93 21.19 -8.28
C THR A 133 6.74 20.68 -6.85
N GLU A 134 6.82 19.37 -6.63
CA GLU A 134 6.56 18.72 -5.33
C GLU A 134 7.82 18.16 -4.65
N LYS A 135 9.01 18.51 -5.14
CA LYS A 135 10.27 17.99 -4.61
C LYS A 135 10.44 18.24 -3.10
N ASP A 136 10.23 19.48 -2.67
CA ASP A 136 10.38 19.87 -1.26
C ASP A 136 9.39 19.13 -0.34
N PHE A 137 8.21 18.80 -0.86
CA PHE A 137 7.22 18.02 -0.13
C PHE A 137 7.70 16.57 0.07
N VAL A 138 8.26 15.93 -0.96
CA VAL A 138 8.81 14.57 -0.85
C VAL A 138 9.96 14.53 0.14
N ASP A 139 10.88 15.49 0.09
CA ASP A 139 12.01 15.57 1.02
C ASP A 139 11.52 15.73 2.47
N SER A 140 10.51 16.58 2.68
CA SER A 140 9.88 16.77 4.00
C SER A 140 9.16 15.52 4.49
N LEU A 141 8.44 14.82 3.61
CA LEU A 141 7.70 13.60 3.92
C LEU A 141 8.64 12.45 4.31
N VAL A 142 9.71 12.24 3.55
CA VAL A 142 10.71 11.21 3.85
C VAL A 142 11.36 11.49 5.20
N LYS A 143 11.69 12.76 5.47
CA LYS A 143 12.22 13.17 6.77
C LYS A 143 11.22 12.90 7.90
N GLU A 144 9.97 13.33 7.75
CA GLU A 144 8.93 13.12 8.76
C GLU A 144 8.74 11.64 9.08
N ILE A 145 8.63 10.78 8.05
CA ILE A 145 8.50 9.34 8.22
C ILE A 145 9.72 8.76 8.95
N ASN A 146 10.93 9.16 8.57
CA ASN A 146 12.16 8.64 9.20
C ASN A 146 12.33 9.13 10.65
N ASP A 147 11.88 10.35 10.96
CA ASP A 147 11.93 10.94 12.29
C ASP A 147 10.85 10.36 13.23
N SER A 148 9.69 10.00 12.68
CA SER A 148 8.56 9.42 13.43
C SER A 148 8.55 7.89 13.46
N SER A 149 9.31 7.23 12.58
CA SER A 149 9.50 5.77 12.61
C SER A 149 10.26 5.38 13.86
N PHE A 150 9.62 4.56 14.71
CA PHE A 150 10.25 3.95 15.87
C PHE A 150 11.45 3.12 15.42
N LYS A 151 12.67 3.64 15.61
CA LYS A 151 13.87 2.80 15.54
C LYS A 151 13.88 1.95 16.79
N GLU A 152 13.47 0.70 16.65
CA GLU A 152 13.66 -0.29 17.71
C GLU A 152 15.16 -0.40 17.99
N THR A 153 15.63 0.33 18.99
CA THR A 153 17.00 0.18 19.48
C THR A 153 17.04 -1.11 20.28
N VAL A 154 17.29 -2.22 19.59
CA VAL A 154 17.65 -3.47 20.25
C VAL A 154 18.95 -3.20 21.01
N PRO A 155 18.95 -3.25 22.35
CA PRO A 155 20.14 -2.92 23.10
C PRO A 155 21.27 -3.89 22.75
N SER A 156 22.40 -3.38 22.31
CA SER A 156 23.56 -4.20 21.94
C SER A 156 24.24 -4.85 23.14
N LYS A 157 23.93 -4.37 24.35
CA LYS A 157 24.42 -4.91 25.63
C LYS A 157 23.32 -4.83 26.67
N PHE A 158 23.28 -5.83 27.54
CA PHE A 158 22.44 -5.81 28.74
C PHE A 158 23.06 -4.85 29.78
N THR A 159 22.48 -3.65 29.93
CA THR A 159 22.96 -2.62 30.86
C THR A 159 22.20 -2.68 32.18
N GLN A 160 22.78 -2.12 33.24
CA GLN A 160 22.12 -2.01 34.55
C GLN A 160 20.82 -1.21 34.46
N GLU A 161 20.77 -0.16 33.63
CA GLU A 161 19.56 0.62 33.36
C GLU A 161 18.41 -0.22 32.77
N LEU A 162 18.72 -1.17 31.88
CA LEU A 162 17.73 -2.10 31.34
C LEU A 162 17.27 -3.10 32.40
N LYS A 163 18.20 -3.58 33.24
CA LYS A 163 17.89 -4.47 34.35
C LYS A 163 16.95 -3.81 35.35
N ASP A 164 17.20 -2.55 35.70
CA ASP A 164 16.38 -1.79 36.64
C ASP A 164 14.99 -1.49 36.07
N LYS A 165 14.91 -1.16 34.76
CA LYS A 165 13.62 -1.01 34.06
C LYS A 165 12.82 -2.31 34.05
N ILE A 166 13.44 -3.44 33.76
CA ILE A 166 12.77 -4.75 33.77
C ILE A 166 12.29 -5.09 35.18
N LEU A 167 13.15 -4.95 36.21
CA LEU A 167 12.79 -5.23 37.60
C LEU A 167 11.68 -4.32 38.13
N SER A 168 11.58 -3.07 37.65
CA SER A 168 10.48 -2.16 37.99
C SER A 168 9.11 -2.63 37.48
N GLN A 169 9.08 -3.40 36.39
CA GLN A 169 7.86 -3.96 35.81
C GLN A 169 7.49 -5.32 36.40
N TYR A 170 8.45 -6.00 37.04
CA TYR A 170 8.27 -7.30 37.69
C TYR A 170 8.80 -7.26 39.14
N PRO A 171 8.20 -6.45 40.03
CA PRO A 171 8.68 -6.25 41.39
C PRO A 171 8.74 -7.55 42.20
N GLU A 172 7.88 -8.52 41.90
CA GLU A 172 7.84 -9.85 42.54
C GLU A 172 9.06 -10.74 42.25
N LEU A 173 9.87 -10.43 41.23
CA LEU A 173 11.10 -11.16 40.93
C LEU A 173 12.30 -10.64 41.74
N SER A 174 12.24 -9.40 42.24
CA SER A 174 13.33 -8.81 43.04
C SER A 174 13.48 -9.46 44.42
N SER A 175 12.38 -9.96 44.99
CA SER A 175 12.30 -10.49 46.35
C SER A 175 12.82 -11.93 46.50
N ARG A 176 13.08 -12.64 45.39
CA ARG A 176 13.58 -14.03 45.42
C ARG A 176 15.10 -14.15 45.59
N THR A 177 15.84 -13.04 45.56
CA THR A 177 17.31 -13.05 45.56
C THR A 177 17.95 -13.06 46.96
N HIS A 178 17.17 -13.11 48.04
CA HIS A 178 17.67 -13.05 49.43
C HIS A 178 17.53 -14.36 50.23
N HIS A 179 17.33 -15.50 49.55
CA HIS A 179 17.35 -16.82 50.18
C HIS A 179 18.34 -17.76 49.49
N GLU A 180 19.64 -17.45 49.63
CA GLU A 180 20.73 -18.43 49.64
C GLU A 180 21.78 -17.98 50.68
#